data_AF-A0A2H3D2S5-F1
#
_entry.id   AF-A0A2H3D2S5-F1
#
_cell.length_a   1.000
_cell.length_b   1.000
_cell.length_c   1.000
_cell.angle_alpha   90.00
_cell.angle_beta   90.00
_cell.angle_gamma   90.00
#
_symmetry.space_group_name_H-M   'P 1'
#
loop_
_entity.id
_entity.type
_entity.pdbx_description
1 polymer ?
#
loop_
_entity_poly.entity_id
_entity_poly.type
_entity_poly.pdbx_seq_one_letter_code
_entity_poly.pdbx_strand_id
1 'polypeptide(L)'
;MSSSPIRGPSAHIPQANVYSSSPIHGPSAQAGPLSSDETVELELLRKRVGELLETVDGLEDALLEQRNQTKKARAQARTEQERTEQEQEHADQATACAQTARDNKAWWRVVYYQENYKLCAQVSDLEEEQLKLKAALRNPTSLQAAADREDRRVRRDQVFEHLRCVFCHSAMTEACLIDCGHTFHTPCLLKKFQLQNLEFRRDEPREEIATFKCPVCGEAIKHRPISNLLVQHATVYLPDISTGKSANLRPELEGAWAQLFPECRGGHPGQLT
;
A
#
# COMPACT_ATOMS: atom_id res chain seq x y z
N MET A 1 -10.01 -26.99 -1.75
CA MET A 1 -8.54 -26.97 -1.78
C MET A 1 -8.07 -27.16 -0.35
N SER A 2 -7.42 -28.29 -0.12
CA SER A 2 -7.19 -28.87 1.20
C SER A 2 -5.93 -28.29 1.82
N SER A 3 -6.06 -27.66 3.00
CA SER A 3 -4.93 -27.15 3.76
C SER A 3 -4.44 -28.22 4.73
N SER A 4 -3.24 -28.73 4.45
CA SER A 4 -2.50 -29.69 5.27
C SER A 4 -2.18 -29.16 6.67
N PRO A 5 -2.13 -30.00 7.71
CA PRO A 5 -1.61 -29.61 9.01
C PRO A 5 -0.08 -29.77 9.07
N ILE A 6 0.59 -28.72 9.54
CA ILE A 6 2.03 -28.67 9.80
C ILE A 6 2.32 -29.51 11.05
N ARG A 7 3.08 -30.60 10.86
CA ARG A 7 3.63 -31.46 11.92
C ARG A 7 4.79 -30.75 12.60
N GLY A 8 4.61 -30.33 13.86
CA GLY A 8 5.68 -29.88 14.74
C GLY A 8 6.50 -31.05 15.32
N PRO A 9 7.74 -30.81 15.77
CA PRO A 9 8.76 -31.84 15.94
C PRO A 9 8.53 -32.72 17.18
N SER A 10 8.71 -34.04 16.99
CA SER A 10 8.74 -35.04 18.07
C SER A 10 9.88 -34.76 19.04
N ALA A 11 9.54 -34.56 20.31
CA ALA A 11 10.50 -34.59 21.40
C ALA A 11 11.04 -36.02 21.57
N HIS A 12 12.24 -36.26 21.06
CA HIS A 12 13.02 -37.45 21.37
C HIS A 12 13.39 -37.40 22.86
N ILE A 13 12.69 -38.18 23.67
CA ILE A 13 13.10 -38.51 25.04
C ILE A 13 14.34 -39.41 24.91
N PRO A 14 15.51 -39.05 25.48
CA PRO A 14 16.63 -39.96 25.54
C PRO A 14 16.24 -41.13 26.47
N GLN A 15 16.19 -42.33 25.91
CA GLN A 15 16.05 -43.55 26.68
C GLN A 15 17.23 -43.66 27.64
N ALA A 16 16.93 -43.67 28.94
CA ALA A 16 17.90 -43.99 29.97
C ALA A 16 18.44 -45.39 29.71
N ASN A 17 19.73 -45.45 29.42
CA ASN A 17 20.48 -46.67 29.21
C ASN A 17 20.45 -47.47 30.53
N VAL A 18 19.68 -48.55 30.57
CA VAL A 18 19.64 -49.48 31.71
C VAL A 18 20.96 -50.24 31.70
N TYR A 19 21.94 -49.73 32.45
CA TYR A 19 23.17 -50.47 32.73
C TYR A 19 22.82 -51.68 33.60
N SER A 20 22.89 -52.85 32.97
CA SER A 20 22.90 -54.16 33.62
C SER A 20 24.17 -54.28 34.46
N SER A 21 24.05 -54.11 35.78
CA SER A 21 25.14 -54.35 36.72
C SER A 21 25.23 -55.84 37.02
N SER A 22 26.27 -56.50 36.50
CA SER A 22 26.66 -57.84 36.90
C SER A 22 27.05 -57.89 38.38
N PRO A 23 26.74 -58.96 39.12
CA PRO A 23 27.18 -59.10 40.50
C PRO A 23 28.66 -59.49 40.52
N ILE A 24 29.53 -58.53 40.85
CA ILE A 24 30.94 -58.81 41.14
C ILE A 24 31.00 -59.42 42.54
N HIS A 25 31.18 -60.73 42.62
CA HIS A 25 31.55 -61.43 43.86
C HIS A 25 32.96 -60.99 44.26
N GLY A 26 33.04 -60.01 45.16
CA GLY A 26 34.27 -59.68 45.88
C GLY A 26 34.59 -60.71 46.97
N PRO A 27 35.86 -60.87 47.36
CA PRO A 27 36.28 -61.82 48.38
C PRO A 27 35.75 -61.39 49.76
N SER A 28 35.05 -62.29 50.45
CA SER A 28 34.68 -62.13 51.86
C SER A 28 35.92 -62.09 52.74
N ALA A 29 36.44 -60.88 52.98
CA ALA A 29 37.33 -60.62 54.10
C ALA A 29 36.50 -60.66 55.38
N GLN A 30 36.74 -61.64 56.25
CA GLN A 30 36.24 -61.61 57.62
C GLN A 30 36.91 -60.43 58.33
N ALA A 31 36.14 -59.37 58.57
CA ALA A 31 36.57 -58.24 59.38
C ALA A 31 36.77 -58.73 60.83
N GLY A 32 38.01 -58.67 61.31
CA GLY A 32 38.30 -58.83 62.73
C GLY A 32 37.62 -57.73 63.56
N PRO A 33 37.43 -57.94 64.87
CA PRO A 33 36.83 -56.94 65.74
C PRO A 33 37.62 -55.63 65.65
N LEU A 34 36.91 -54.55 65.28
CA LEU A 34 37.46 -53.20 65.21
C LEU A 34 38.09 -52.84 66.55
N SER A 35 39.28 -52.27 66.50
CA SER A 35 39.93 -51.72 67.69
C SER A 35 39.09 -50.56 68.26
N SER A 36 39.24 -50.30 69.56
CA SER A 36 38.49 -49.24 70.25
C SER A 36 38.62 -47.87 69.55
N ASP A 37 39.78 -47.56 68.97
CA ASP A 37 40.03 -46.30 68.28
C ASP A 37 39.28 -46.20 66.93
N GLU A 38 39.20 -47.30 66.17
CA GLU A 38 38.46 -47.35 64.90
C GLU A 38 36.95 -47.17 65.09
N THR A 39 36.39 -47.62 66.22
CA THR A 39 34.96 -47.42 66.53
C THR A 39 34.60 -45.97 66.80
N VAL A 40 35.50 -45.21 67.45
CA VAL A 40 35.33 -43.78 67.73
C VAL A 40 35.42 -42.95 66.45
N GLU A 41 36.37 -43.26 65.56
CA GLU A 41 36.47 -42.61 64.25
C GLU A 41 35.23 -42.86 63.38
N LEU A 42 34.67 -44.07 63.42
CA LEU A 42 33.46 -44.41 62.68
C LEU A 42 32.24 -43.62 63.18
N GLU A 43 32.13 -43.38 64.49
CA GLU A 43 31.06 -42.60 65.09
C GLU A 43 31.16 -41.10 64.76
N LEU A 44 32.37 -40.53 64.78
CA LEU A 44 32.68 -39.18 64.28
C LEU A 44 32.31 -39.03 62.81
N LEU A 45 32.64 -40.04 61.98
CA LEU A 45 32.30 -40.03 60.56
C LEU A 45 30.78 -40.09 60.34
N ARG A 46 30.07 -40.95 61.07
CA ARG A 46 28.60 -41.02 61.02
C ARG A 46 27.95 -39.69 61.40
N LYS A 47 28.44 -39.04 62.46
CA LYS A 47 27.95 -37.72 62.87
C LYS A 47 28.16 -36.68 61.75
N ARG A 48 29.36 -36.63 61.16
CA ARG A 48 29.69 -35.70 60.09
C ARG A 48 28.91 -35.97 58.80
N VAL A 49 28.66 -37.23 58.47
CA VAL A 49 27.78 -37.62 57.36
C VAL A 49 26.34 -37.17 57.63
N GLY A 50 25.85 -37.33 58.86
CA GLY A 50 24.54 -36.81 59.26
C GLY A 50 24.42 -35.30 59.06
N GLU A 51 25.38 -34.53 59.57
CA GLU A 51 25.46 -33.07 59.38
C GLU A 51 25.52 -32.70 57.90
N LEU A 52 26.30 -33.44 57.09
CA LEU A 52 26.40 -33.21 55.66
C LEU A 52 25.06 -33.47 54.95
N LEU A 53 24.35 -34.54 55.29
CA LEU A 53 23.04 -34.85 54.71
C LEU A 53 22.02 -33.75 55.04
N GLU A 54 21.98 -33.28 56.28
CA GLU A 54 21.13 -32.14 56.68
C GLU A 54 21.47 -30.87 55.88
N THR A 55 22.76 -30.60 55.62
CA THR A 55 23.14 -29.46 54.77
C THR A 55 22.75 -29.65 53.30
N VAL A 56 22.80 -30.88 52.79
CA VAL A 56 22.37 -31.18 51.41
C VAL A 56 20.88 -30.99 51.28
N ASP A 57 20.07 -31.51 52.21
CA ASP A 57 18.62 -31.33 52.22
C ASP A 57 18.26 -29.83 52.28
N GLY A 58 18.93 -29.06 53.15
CA GLY A 58 18.73 -27.61 53.22
C GLY A 58 19.12 -26.85 51.94
N LEU A 59 20.15 -27.31 51.23
CA LEU A 59 20.54 -26.74 49.93
C LEU A 59 19.56 -27.12 48.81
N GLU A 60 19.01 -28.34 48.82
CA GLU A 60 17.98 -28.77 47.88
C GLU A 60 16.71 -27.92 48.03
N ASP A 61 16.27 -27.67 49.26
CA ASP A 61 15.14 -26.77 49.56
C ASP A 61 15.41 -25.34 49.09
N ALA A 62 16.61 -24.80 49.36
CA ALA A 62 16.99 -23.46 48.93
C ALA A 62 17.03 -23.33 47.40
N LEU A 63 17.54 -24.34 46.69
CA LEU A 63 17.54 -24.38 45.22
C LEU A 63 16.13 -24.49 44.66
N LEU A 64 15.25 -25.28 45.29
CA LEU A 64 13.85 -25.40 44.89
C LEU A 64 13.12 -24.05 45.05
N GLU A 65 13.33 -23.37 46.16
CA GLU A 65 12.76 -22.04 46.41
C GLU A 65 13.30 -21.00 45.42
N GLN A 66 14.62 -20.96 45.17
CA GLN A 66 15.21 -20.07 44.17
C GLN A 66 14.64 -20.33 42.77
N ARG A 67 14.43 -21.60 42.39
CA ARG A 67 13.83 -21.96 41.11
C ARG A 67 12.38 -21.49 41.03
N ASN A 68 11.62 -21.60 42.11
CA ASN A 68 10.24 -21.13 42.19
C ASN A 68 10.16 -19.61 42.10
N GLN A 69 11.05 -18.88 42.77
CA GLN A 69 11.16 -17.42 42.67
C GLN A 69 11.52 -16.98 41.25
N THR A 70 12.49 -17.65 40.62
CA THR A 70 12.88 -17.36 39.23
C THR A 70 11.72 -17.60 38.26
N LYS A 71 10.96 -18.67 38.45
CA LYS A 71 9.74 -18.95 37.66
C LYS A 71 8.69 -17.85 37.84
N LYS A 72 8.43 -17.41 39.08
CA LYS A 72 7.50 -16.32 39.38
C LYS A 72 7.94 -15.01 38.74
N ALA A 73 9.21 -14.64 38.87
CA ALA A 73 9.77 -13.44 38.25
C ALA A 73 9.67 -13.47 36.72
N ARG A 74 9.95 -14.62 36.09
CA ARG A 74 9.79 -14.79 34.63
C ARG A 74 8.33 -14.70 34.18
N ALA A 75 7.38 -15.23 34.96
CA ALA A 75 5.97 -15.11 34.66
C ALA A 75 5.51 -13.65 34.75
N GLN A 76 5.93 -12.93 35.79
CA GLN A 76 5.63 -11.50 35.94
C GLN A 76 6.21 -10.65 34.81
N ALA A 77 7.48 -10.88 34.43
CA ALA A 77 8.11 -10.17 33.32
C ALA A 77 7.37 -10.39 32.00
N ARG A 78 6.84 -11.61 31.74
CA ARG A 78 6.02 -11.88 30.56
C ARG A 78 4.70 -11.12 30.58
N THR A 79 4.00 -11.12 31.71
CA THR A 79 2.72 -10.38 31.83
C THR A 79 2.92 -8.87 31.69
N GLU A 80 4.04 -8.34 32.19
CA GLU A 80 4.37 -6.92 32.03
C GLU A 80 4.72 -6.60 30.57
N GLN A 81 5.49 -7.47 29.90
CA GLN A 81 5.79 -7.33 28.48
C GLN A 81 4.50 -7.32 27.64
N GLU A 82 3.60 -8.29 27.84
CA GLU A 82 2.31 -8.36 27.14
C GLU A 82 1.49 -7.08 27.36
N ARG A 83 1.49 -6.52 28.59
CA ARG A 83 0.80 -5.26 28.88
C ARG A 83 1.43 -4.08 28.12
N THR A 84 2.75 -3.98 28.08
CA THR A 84 3.44 -2.90 27.35
C THR A 84 3.24 -3.00 25.84
N GLU A 85 3.21 -4.21 25.28
CA GLU A 85 2.92 -4.45 23.86
C GLU A 85 1.48 -4.02 23.53
N GLN A 86 0.52 -4.35 24.39
CA GLN A 86 -0.87 -3.93 24.22
C GLN A 86 -1.06 -2.41 24.36
N GLU A 87 -0.38 -1.78 25.32
CA GLU A 87 -0.37 -0.32 25.48
C GLU A 87 0.22 0.38 24.24
N GLN A 88 1.30 -0.16 23.68
CA GLN A 88 1.91 0.35 22.45
C GLN A 88 0.97 0.21 21.24
N GLU A 89 0.33 -0.95 21.06
CA GLU A 89 -0.63 -1.17 19.99
C GLU A 89 -1.81 -0.18 20.06
N HIS A 90 -2.33 0.06 21.26
CA HIS A 90 -3.38 1.07 21.47
C HIS A 90 -2.90 2.50 21.15
N ALA A 91 -1.67 2.85 21.51
CA ALA A 91 -1.09 4.16 21.18
C ALA A 91 -0.93 4.35 19.66
N ASP A 92 -0.45 3.33 18.96
CA ASP A 92 -0.30 3.34 17.50
C ASP A 92 -1.67 3.47 16.80
N GLN A 93 -2.68 2.72 17.28
CA GLN A 93 -4.04 2.82 16.78
C GLN A 93 -4.65 4.21 16.99
N ALA A 94 -4.46 4.80 18.17
CA ALA A 94 -4.94 6.16 18.46
C ALA A 94 -4.27 7.20 17.53
N THR A 95 -2.98 7.03 17.25
CA THR A 95 -2.22 7.92 16.36
C THR A 95 -2.73 7.82 14.92
N ALA A 96 -2.98 6.61 14.42
CA ALA A 96 -3.55 6.37 13.09
C ALA A 96 -4.97 6.96 12.95
N CYS A 97 -5.81 6.80 13.98
CA CYS A 97 -7.14 7.41 14.03
C CYS A 97 -7.06 8.95 13.99
N ALA A 98 -6.15 9.55 14.77
CA ALA A 98 -5.95 11.00 14.80
C ALA A 98 -5.48 11.55 13.44
N GLN A 99 -4.59 10.84 12.76
CA GLN A 99 -4.12 11.23 11.43
C GLN A 99 -5.25 11.18 10.39
N THR A 100 -6.03 10.09 10.38
CA THR A 100 -7.19 9.95 9.51
C THR A 100 -8.22 11.07 9.72
N ALA A 101 -8.48 11.46 10.98
CA ALA A 101 -9.37 12.57 11.29
C ALA A 101 -8.84 13.93 10.77
N ARG A 102 -7.52 14.16 10.85
CA ARG A 102 -6.88 15.37 10.30
C ARG A 102 -7.00 15.40 8.77
N ASP A 103 -6.73 14.29 8.10
CA ASP A 103 -6.79 14.21 6.64
C ASP A 103 -8.22 14.42 6.12
N ASN A 104 -9.21 13.83 6.80
CA ASN A 104 -10.62 14.07 6.52
C ASN A 104 -11.00 15.55 6.69
N LYS A 105 -10.52 16.21 7.77
CA LYS A 105 -10.76 17.64 7.99
C LYS A 105 -10.14 18.51 6.89
N ALA A 106 -8.93 18.17 6.44
CA ALA A 106 -8.27 18.86 5.34
C ALA A 106 -9.04 18.67 4.03
N TRP A 107 -9.51 17.45 3.75
CA TRP A 107 -10.35 17.16 2.58
C TRP A 107 -11.64 17.99 2.57
N TRP A 108 -12.38 18.02 3.69
CA TRP A 108 -13.60 18.82 3.79
C TRP A 108 -13.36 20.31 3.57
N ARG A 109 -12.23 20.86 4.04
CA ARG A 109 -11.88 22.26 3.77
C ARG A 109 -11.70 22.51 2.28
N VAL A 110 -10.96 21.65 1.58
CA VAL A 110 -10.74 21.79 0.14
C VAL A 110 -12.07 21.73 -0.61
N VAL A 111 -12.91 20.74 -0.32
CA VAL A 111 -14.23 20.59 -0.95
C VAL A 111 -15.10 21.81 -0.67
N TYR A 112 -15.16 22.26 0.60
CA TYR A 112 -15.95 23.42 0.98
C TYR A 112 -15.52 24.69 0.22
N TYR A 113 -14.22 24.99 0.17
CA TYR A 113 -13.74 26.18 -0.53
C TYR A 113 -13.96 26.08 -2.04
N GLN A 114 -13.78 24.91 -2.63
CA GLN A 114 -13.99 24.71 -4.06
C GLN A 114 -15.47 24.88 -4.44
N GLU A 115 -16.39 24.25 -3.69
CA GLU A 115 -17.83 24.39 -3.94
C GLU A 115 -18.33 25.80 -3.66
N ASN A 116 -17.83 26.44 -2.60
CA ASN A 116 -18.19 27.83 -2.30
C ASN A 116 -17.69 28.79 -3.38
N TYR A 117 -16.49 28.58 -3.92
CA TYR A 117 -15.99 29.35 -5.05
C TYR A 117 -16.86 29.18 -6.30
N LYS A 118 -17.28 27.96 -6.63
CA LYS A 118 -18.23 27.69 -7.73
C LYS A 118 -19.56 28.42 -7.52
N LEU A 119 -20.13 28.35 -6.32
CA LEU A 119 -21.37 29.04 -5.98
C LEU A 119 -21.22 30.55 -6.10
N CYS A 120 -20.13 31.13 -5.61
CA CYS A 120 -19.86 32.56 -5.75
C CYS A 120 -19.76 32.98 -7.22
N ALA A 121 -19.08 32.20 -8.07
CA ALA A 121 -19.01 32.47 -9.50
C ALA A 121 -20.40 32.43 -10.16
N GLN A 122 -21.22 31.42 -9.85
CA GLN A 122 -22.59 31.33 -10.35
C GLN A 122 -23.48 32.49 -9.90
N VAL A 123 -23.34 32.94 -8.65
CA VAL A 123 -24.06 34.11 -8.15
C VAL A 123 -23.66 35.36 -8.93
N SER A 124 -22.36 35.59 -9.15
CA SER A 124 -21.89 36.73 -9.95
C SER A 124 -22.41 36.69 -11.39
N ASP A 125 -22.41 35.51 -12.04
CA ASP A 125 -22.96 35.34 -13.39
C ASP A 125 -24.46 35.66 -13.44
N LEU A 126 -25.22 35.20 -12.44
CA LEU A 126 -26.66 35.47 -12.32
C LEU A 126 -26.97 36.94 -12.02
N GLU A 127 -26.15 37.60 -11.19
CA GLU A 127 -26.26 39.03 -10.91
C GLU A 127 -26.01 39.86 -12.18
N GLU A 128 -25.02 39.48 -12.99
CA GLU A 128 -24.74 40.13 -14.26
C GLU A 128 -25.88 39.93 -15.27
N GLU A 129 -26.40 38.71 -15.42
CA GLU A 129 -27.56 38.42 -16.27
C GLU A 129 -28.80 39.19 -15.80
N GLN A 130 -29.03 39.33 -14.50
CA GLN A 130 -30.15 40.10 -13.95
C GLN A 130 -30.03 41.60 -14.28
N LEU A 131 -28.83 42.17 -14.15
CA LEU A 131 -28.53 43.55 -14.58
C LEU A 131 -28.79 43.75 -16.07
N LYS A 132 -28.32 42.80 -16.88
CA LYS A 132 -28.51 42.78 -18.34
C LYS A 132 -29.99 42.67 -18.73
N LEU A 133 -30.77 41.83 -18.07
CA LEU A 133 -32.22 41.67 -18.29
C LEU A 133 -32.98 42.95 -17.90
N LYS A 134 -32.62 43.58 -16.77
CA LYS A 134 -33.17 44.87 -16.38
C LYS A 134 -32.87 45.97 -17.40
N ALA A 135 -31.67 45.96 -18.01
CA ALA A 135 -31.32 46.89 -19.08
C ALA A 135 -32.11 46.59 -20.37
N ALA A 136 -32.26 45.32 -20.73
CA ALA A 136 -33.00 44.86 -21.91
C ALA A 136 -34.51 45.19 -21.84
N LEU A 137 -35.12 45.09 -20.66
CA LEU A 137 -36.52 45.48 -20.44
C LEU A 137 -36.76 46.99 -20.61
N ARG A 138 -35.71 47.81 -20.51
CA ARG A 138 -35.78 49.26 -20.74
C ARG A 138 -35.55 49.68 -22.20
N ASN A 139 -35.15 48.77 -23.10
CA ASN A 139 -34.81 49.11 -24.49
C ASN A 139 -35.15 47.99 -25.51
N PRO A 140 -35.97 48.25 -26.56
CA PRO A 140 -36.40 47.23 -27.53
C PRO A 140 -35.29 46.70 -28.47
N THR A 141 -34.06 47.24 -28.43
CA THR A 141 -32.88 46.70 -29.13
C THR A 141 -32.39 45.35 -28.54
N SER A 142 -33.06 44.83 -27.50
CA SER A 142 -32.61 43.66 -26.72
C SER A 142 -32.77 42.30 -27.39
N LEU A 143 -33.56 42.18 -28.46
CA LEU A 143 -33.67 40.92 -29.22
C LEU A 143 -32.37 40.54 -29.93
N GLN A 144 -31.65 41.51 -30.49
CA GLN A 144 -30.34 41.26 -31.13
C GLN A 144 -29.29 40.85 -30.09
N ALA A 145 -29.29 41.52 -28.93
CA ALA A 145 -28.39 41.18 -27.83
C ALA A 145 -28.69 39.81 -27.21
N ALA A 146 -29.95 39.36 -27.22
CA ALA A 146 -30.32 38.02 -26.80
C ALA A 146 -29.87 36.95 -27.82
N ALA A 147 -30.06 37.21 -29.12
CA ALA A 147 -29.58 36.34 -30.19
C ALA A 147 -28.05 36.18 -30.19
N ASP A 148 -27.31 37.28 -30.03
CA ASP A 148 -25.84 37.25 -29.94
C ASP A 148 -25.35 36.48 -28.70
N ARG A 149 -26.13 36.45 -27.61
CA ARG A 149 -25.80 35.66 -26.40
C ARG A 149 -26.07 34.18 -26.60
N GLU A 150 -27.19 33.82 -27.23
CA GLU A 150 -27.48 32.42 -27.52
C GLU A 150 -26.42 31.84 -28.45
N ASP A 151 -26.01 32.60 -29.48
CA ASP A 151 -24.92 32.21 -30.36
C ASP A 151 -23.58 32.04 -29.60
N ARG A 152 -23.28 32.92 -28.62
CA ARG A 152 -22.10 32.73 -27.74
C ARG A 152 -22.22 31.49 -26.84
N ARG A 153 -23.42 31.16 -26.32
CA ARG A 153 -23.65 29.95 -25.52
C ARG A 153 -23.43 28.71 -26.38
N VAL A 154 -24.02 28.64 -27.56
CA VAL A 154 -23.85 27.52 -28.51
C VAL A 154 -22.38 27.35 -28.88
N ARG A 155 -21.67 28.44 -29.20
CA ARG A 155 -20.22 28.38 -29.49
C ARG A 155 -19.41 27.89 -28.30
N ARG A 156 -19.73 28.32 -27.08
CA ARG A 156 -19.06 27.85 -25.86
C ARG A 156 -19.32 26.36 -25.62
N ASP A 157 -20.56 25.92 -25.76
CA ASP A 157 -20.93 24.53 -25.51
C ASP A 157 -20.31 23.60 -26.56
N GLN A 158 -20.20 24.04 -27.82
CA GLN A 158 -19.40 23.35 -28.84
C GLN A 158 -17.93 23.24 -28.43
N VAL A 159 -17.30 24.31 -27.93
CA VAL A 159 -15.91 24.26 -27.43
C VAL A 159 -15.79 23.27 -26.27
N PHE A 160 -16.77 23.21 -25.38
CA PHE A 160 -16.77 22.27 -24.25
C PHE A 160 -16.84 20.81 -24.70
N GLU A 161 -17.59 20.49 -25.75
CA GLU A 161 -17.58 19.15 -26.34
C GLU A 161 -16.19 18.75 -26.86
N HIS A 162 -15.42 19.70 -27.42
CA HIS A 162 -14.05 19.44 -27.86
C HIS A 162 -13.06 19.23 -26.71
N LEU A 163 -13.43 19.59 -25.48
CA LEU A 163 -12.64 19.37 -24.27
C LEU A 163 -13.03 18.06 -23.54
N ARG A 164 -14.02 17.33 -24.07
CA ARG A 164 -14.42 16.01 -23.57
C ARG A 164 -13.76 14.90 -24.39
N CYS A 165 -13.41 13.83 -23.72
CA CYS A 165 -12.82 12.68 -24.40
C CYS A 165 -13.88 11.90 -25.17
N VAL A 166 -13.59 11.55 -26.42
CA VAL A 166 -14.50 10.76 -27.28
C VAL A 166 -14.81 9.35 -26.75
N PHE A 167 -13.99 8.83 -25.82
CA PHE A 167 -14.17 7.48 -25.28
C PHE A 167 -15.04 7.41 -24.02
N CYS A 168 -14.92 8.39 -23.13
CA CYS A 168 -15.59 8.37 -21.83
C CYS A 168 -16.47 9.61 -21.59
N HIS A 169 -16.52 10.53 -22.56
CA HIS A 169 -17.28 11.78 -22.55
C HIS A 169 -17.01 12.70 -21.34
N SER A 170 -15.94 12.43 -20.60
CA SER A 170 -15.53 13.20 -19.43
C SER A 170 -14.49 14.28 -19.81
N ALA A 171 -14.38 15.32 -18.98
CA ALA A 171 -13.37 16.37 -19.11
C ALA A 171 -11.94 15.82 -19.22
N MET A 172 -11.17 16.27 -20.23
CA MET A 172 -9.81 15.80 -20.53
C MET A 172 -8.71 16.31 -19.57
N THR A 173 -8.83 16.01 -18.29
CA THR A 173 -7.85 16.39 -17.24
C THR A 173 -6.45 15.81 -17.47
N GLU A 174 -6.34 14.69 -18.20
CA GLU A 174 -5.09 14.06 -18.64
C GLU A 174 -5.07 13.93 -20.16
N ALA A 175 -5.15 15.07 -20.86
CA ALA A 175 -5.18 15.11 -22.32
C ALA A 175 -3.82 14.77 -22.96
N CYS A 176 -3.82 13.99 -24.03
CA CYS A 176 -2.69 13.76 -24.91
C CYS A 176 -3.06 14.04 -26.37
N LEU A 177 -2.10 14.57 -27.13
CA LEU A 177 -2.15 14.91 -28.55
C LEU A 177 -1.41 13.83 -29.34
N ILE A 178 -1.98 13.41 -30.46
CA ILE A 178 -1.33 12.49 -31.42
C ILE A 178 -0.98 13.22 -32.72
N ASP A 179 -0.26 12.55 -33.62
CA ASP A 179 0.29 13.12 -34.87
C ASP A 179 -0.74 13.88 -35.72
N CYS A 180 -1.98 13.37 -35.82
CA CYS A 180 -3.05 13.98 -36.61
C CYS A 180 -3.74 15.17 -35.91
N GLY A 181 -3.26 15.61 -34.75
CA GLY A 181 -3.82 16.73 -33.99
C GLY A 181 -5.05 16.41 -33.13
N HIS A 182 -5.56 15.19 -33.16
CA HIS A 182 -6.67 14.79 -32.27
C HIS A 182 -6.18 14.62 -30.83
N THR A 183 -7.04 14.98 -29.87
CA THR A 183 -6.73 14.92 -28.44
C THR A 183 -7.63 13.90 -27.75
N PHE A 184 -7.06 13.15 -26.81
CA PHE A 184 -7.75 12.10 -26.04
C PHE A 184 -7.31 12.12 -24.59
N HIS A 185 -8.10 11.50 -23.70
CA HIS A 185 -7.54 11.08 -22.41
C HIS A 185 -6.41 10.07 -22.65
N THR A 186 -5.28 10.35 -22.03
CA THR A 186 -4.11 9.48 -22.04
C THR A 186 -4.43 8.05 -21.58
N PRO A 187 -5.14 7.81 -20.43
CA PRO A 187 -5.49 6.45 -20.03
C PRO A 187 -6.48 5.76 -20.99
N CYS A 188 -7.43 6.50 -21.57
CA CYS A 188 -8.40 5.92 -22.51
C CYS A 188 -7.73 5.48 -23.82
N LEU A 189 -6.85 6.32 -24.35
CA LEU A 189 -6.11 6.00 -25.57
C LEU A 189 -5.16 4.82 -25.35
N LEU A 190 -4.44 4.83 -24.22
CA LEU A 190 -3.54 3.75 -23.84
C LEU A 190 -4.27 2.41 -23.74
N LYS A 191 -5.41 2.38 -23.04
CA LYS A 191 -6.25 1.17 -22.93
C LYS A 191 -6.66 0.64 -24.30
N LYS A 192 -7.03 1.52 -25.24
CA LYS A 192 -7.39 1.12 -26.60
C LYS A 192 -6.21 0.49 -27.35
N PHE A 193 -5.03 1.09 -27.29
CA PHE A 193 -3.85 0.54 -27.97
C PHE A 193 -3.35 -0.76 -27.34
N GLN A 194 -3.44 -0.89 -26.02
CA GLN A 194 -3.13 -2.15 -25.34
C GLN A 194 -4.05 -3.28 -25.80
N LEU A 195 -5.36 -3.02 -25.90
CA LEU A 195 -6.33 -4.00 -26.45
C LEU A 195 -5.99 -4.37 -27.90
N GLN A 196 -5.67 -3.38 -28.73
CA GLN A 196 -5.29 -3.61 -30.12
C GLN A 196 -3.99 -4.42 -30.25
N ASN A 197 -3.01 -4.18 -29.38
CA ASN A 197 -1.75 -4.94 -29.36
C ASN A 197 -1.98 -6.40 -28.89
N LEU A 198 -2.86 -6.61 -27.90
CA LEU A 198 -3.23 -7.95 -27.44
C LEU A 198 -3.95 -8.74 -28.53
N GLU A 199 -4.83 -8.11 -29.30
CA GLU A 199 -5.49 -8.74 -30.45
C GLU A 199 -4.46 -9.10 -31.53
N PHE A 200 -3.58 -8.16 -31.89
CA PHE A 200 -2.52 -8.39 -32.88
C PHE A 200 -1.59 -9.57 -32.52
N ARG A 201 -1.24 -9.71 -31.23
CA ARG A 201 -0.36 -10.80 -30.75
C ARG A 201 -1.01 -12.19 -30.76
N ARG A 202 -2.34 -12.31 -30.88
CA ARG A 202 -3.00 -13.62 -30.98
C ARG A 202 -2.81 -14.28 -32.34
N ASP A 203 -2.46 -13.51 -33.37
CA ASP A 203 -2.60 -13.95 -34.76
C ASP A 203 -1.32 -14.48 -35.44
N GLU A 204 -0.12 -14.38 -34.85
CA GLU A 204 1.14 -15.14 -35.15
C GLU A 204 2.41 -14.37 -34.68
N PRO A 205 3.61 -15.01 -34.57
CA PRO A 205 4.84 -14.31 -34.18
C PRO A 205 5.43 -13.56 -35.39
N ARG A 206 5.23 -12.24 -35.46
CA ARG A 206 5.90 -11.37 -36.43
C ARG A 206 6.63 -10.22 -35.74
N GLU A 207 7.79 -9.88 -36.29
CA GLU A 207 8.69 -8.78 -35.87
C GLU A 207 8.14 -7.38 -36.19
N GLU A 208 6.89 -7.26 -36.67
CA GLU A 208 6.29 -5.99 -37.09
C GLU A 208 5.64 -5.27 -35.90
N ILE A 209 6.02 -4.01 -35.71
CA ILE A 209 5.43 -3.10 -34.71
C ILE A 209 3.97 -2.85 -35.10
N ALA A 210 3.03 -3.07 -34.18
CA ALA A 210 1.61 -2.80 -34.42
C ALA A 210 1.40 -1.34 -34.88
N THR A 211 0.82 -1.16 -36.06
CA THR A 211 0.50 0.18 -36.58
C THR A 211 -0.76 0.72 -35.91
N PHE A 212 -0.59 1.58 -34.92
CA PHE A 212 -1.71 2.27 -34.26
C PHE A 212 -2.34 3.30 -35.19
N LYS A 213 -3.67 3.43 -35.14
CA LYS A 213 -4.43 4.38 -35.96
C LYS A 213 -5.25 5.31 -35.08
N CYS A 214 -5.39 6.56 -35.52
CA CYS A 214 -6.26 7.53 -34.90
C CYS A 214 -7.71 7.01 -34.86
N PRO A 215 -8.34 6.98 -33.68
CA PRO A 215 -9.75 6.59 -33.52
C PRO A 215 -10.75 7.45 -34.29
N VAL A 216 -10.39 8.69 -34.63
CA VAL A 216 -11.30 9.67 -35.25
C VAL A 216 -11.11 9.70 -36.77
N CYS A 217 -9.88 9.89 -37.25
CA CYS A 217 -9.60 10.03 -38.69
C CYS A 217 -8.93 8.80 -39.34
N GLY A 218 -8.52 7.80 -38.56
CA GLY A 218 -7.88 6.58 -39.09
C GLY A 218 -6.41 6.74 -39.50
N GLU A 219 -5.82 7.94 -39.39
CA GLU A 219 -4.42 8.18 -39.72
C GLU A 219 -3.47 7.38 -38.82
N ALA A 220 -2.35 6.92 -39.40
CA ALA A 220 -1.34 6.16 -38.66
C ALA A 220 -0.62 7.04 -37.64
N ILE A 221 -0.47 6.53 -36.43
CA ILE A 221 0.25 7.18 -35.34
C ILE A 221 1.65 6.59 -35.30
N LYS A 222 2.63 7.42 -35.67
CA LYS A 222 4.04 7.08 -35.79
C LYS A 222 4.79 7.41 -34.51
N HIS A 223 4.38 8.50 -33.83
CA HIS A 223 5.06 8.97 -32.65
C HIS A 223 4.25 8.74 -31.38
N ARG A 224 4.99 8.69 -30.28
CA ARG A 224 4.42 8.65 -28.94
C ARG A 224 3.51 9.86 -28.72
N PRO A 225 2.28 9.67 -28.19
CA PRO A 225 1.40 10.78 -27.84
C PRO A 225 2.04 11.75 -26.83
N ILE A 226 1.83 13.06 -27.05
CA ILE A 226 2.42 14.15 -26.26
C ILE A 226 1.36 14.72 -25.32
N SER A 227 1.71 15.08 -24.08
CA SER A 227 0.78 15.74 -23.16
C SER A 227 0.25 17.06 -23.73
N ASN A 228 -1.07 17.20 -23.82
CA ASN A 228 -1.72 18.42 -24.31
C ASN A 228 -2.08 19.35 -23.13
N LEU A 229 -1.09 20.09 -22.64
CA LEU A 229 -1.26 20.98 -21.48
C LEU A 229 -2.29 22.09 -21.71
N LEU A 230 -2.50 22.52 -22.95
CA LEU A 230 -3.52 23.53 -23.29
C LEU A 230 -4.92 22.98 -23.01
N VAL A 231 -5.21 21.77 -23.48
CA VAL A 231 -6.50 21.12 -23.22
C VAL A 231 -6.66 20.79 -21.74
N GLN A 232 -5.61 20.29 -21.07
CA GLN A 232 -5.65 20.03 -19.62
C GLN A 232 -6.01 21.31 -18.84
N HIS A 233 -5.37 22.44 -19.16
CA HIS A 233 -5.67 23.72 -18.52
C HIS A 233 -7.09 24.22 -18.86
N ALA A 234 -7.51 24.10 -20.12
CA ALA A 234 -8.84 24.52 -20.55
C ALA A 234 -9.96 23.69 -19.89
N THR A 235 -9.71 22.42 -19.60
CA THR A 235 -10.71 21.52 -18.97
C THR A 235 -11.06 21.90 -17.53
N VAL A 236 -10.23 22.70 -16.85
CA VAL A 236 -10.52 23.24 -15.50
C VAL A 236 -11.78 24.12 -15.49
N TYR A 237 -12.10 24.73 -16.63
CA TYR A 237 -13.26 25.62 -16.78
C TYR A 237 -14.53 24.91 -17.25
N LEU A 238 -14.49 23.58 -17.43
CA LEU A 238 -15.68 22.80 -17.77
C LEU A 238 -16.62 22.74 -16.55
N PRO A 239 -17.94 22.89 -16.73
CA PRO A 239 -18.92 22.87 -15.64
C PRO A 239 -19.19 21.47 -15.05
N ASP A 240 -18.29 20.49 -15.22
CA ASP A 240 -18.56 19.09 -14.88
C ASP A 240 -18.47 18.76 -13.38
N ILE A 241 -19.39 17.88 -12.97
CA ILE A 241 -19.74 17.48 -11.59
C ILE A 241 -18.73 16.45 -11.01
N SER A 242 -17.86 15.88 -11.84
CA SER A 242 -16.93 14.82 -11.47
C SER A 242 -15.47 15.28 -11.51
N THR A 243 -15.10 16.32 -10.78
CA THR A 243 -13.69 16.52 -10.38
C THR A 243 -13.29 15.51 -9.31
N GLY A 244 -13.41 14.22 -9.63
CA GLY A 244 -12.70 13.17 -8.95
C GLY A 244 -11.22 13.33 -9.29
N LYS A 245 -10.39 13.51 -8.27
CA LYS A 245 -8.93 13.56 -8.38
C LYS A 245 -8.44 12.51 -9.38
N SER A 246 -7.71 12.91 -10.42
CA SER A 246 -6.94 11.92 -11.17
C SER A 246 -5.83 11.41 -10.26
N ALA A 247 -5.76 10.09 -10.08
CA ALA A 247 -4.60 9.48 -9.46
C ALA A 247 -3.37 9.86 -10.28
N ASN A 248 -2.24 10.14 -9.63
CA ASN A 248 -1.00 10.50 -10.32
C ASN A 248 -0.41 9.25 -11.00
N LEU A 249 -0.95 8.86 -12.15
CA LEU A 249 -0.61 7.65 -12.91
C LEU A 249 0.67 7.81 -13.75
N ARG A 250 1.37 8.94 -13.64
CA ARG A 250 2.53 9.29 -14.48
C ARG A 250 3.57 8.17 -14.62
N PRO A 251 4.04 7.49 -13.55
CA PRO A 251 5.09 6.48 -13.69
C PRO A 251 4.65 5.23 -14.45
N GLU A 252 3.42 4.76 -14.19
CA GLU A 252 2.86 3.56 -14.85
C GLU A 252 2.58 3.83 -16.33
N LEU A 253 2.17 5.06 -16.63
CA LEU A 253 1.83 5.52 -17.97
C LEU A 253 3.08 5.66 -18.87
N GLU A 254 4.20 6.14 -18.32
CA GLU A 254 5.49 6.20 -19.02
C GLU A 254 5.97 4.81 -19.47
N GLY A 255 5.92 3.82 -18.56
CA GLY A 255 6.29 2.44 -18.87
C GLY A 255 5.41 1.81 -19.95
N ALA A 256 4.11 2.09 -19.92
CA ALA A 256 3.16 1.56 -20.90
C ALA A 256 3.33 2.19 -22.28
N TRP A 257 3.64 3.49 -22.38
CA TRP A 257 3.96 4.12 -23.66
C TRP A 257 5.25 3.58 -24.27
N ALA A 258 6.30 3.38 -23.47
CA ALA A 258 7.57 2.84 -23.95
C ALA A 258 7.45 1.42 -24.54
N GLN A 259 6.48 0.63 -24.08
CA GLN A 259 6.19 -0.70 -24.65
C GLN A 259 5.49 -0.61 -26.01
N LEU A 260 4.67 0.41 -26.24
CA LEU A 260 3.91 0.61 -27.48
C LEU A 260 4.69 1.38 -28.54
N PHE A 261 5.53 2.34 -28.10
CA PHE A 261 6.37 3.18 -28.94
C PHE A 261 7.82 3.09 -28.45
N PRO A 262 8.53 1.97 -28.67
CA PRO A 262 9.93 1.85 -28.31
C PRO A 262 10.78 2.87 -29.09
N GLU A 263 11.76 3.47 -28.42
CA GLU A 263 12.71 4.37 -29.07
C GLU A 263 13.42 3.61 -30.20
N CYS A 264 13.41 4.17 -31.42
CA CYS A 264 14.16 3.63 -32.54
C CYS A 264 15.66 3.63 -32.16
N ARG A 265 16.21 2.46 -31.81
CA ARG A 265 17.66 2.25 -31.76
C ARG A 265 18.21 2.34 -33.18
N GLY A 266 18.58 3.53 -33.62
CA GLY A 266 19.29 3.70 -34.89
C GLY A 266 19.07 5.06 -35.53
N GLY A 267 19.92 6.01 -35.17
CA GLY A 267 20.00 7.32 -35.83
C GLY A 267 20.69 8.33 -34.93
N HIS A 268 22.02 8.40 -35.00
CA HIS A 268 22.79 9.44 -34.33
C HIS A 268 22.27 10.84 -34.74
N PRO A 269 22.06 11.76 -33.79
CA PRO A 269 21.74 13.14 -34.12
C PRO A 269 23.03 13.83 -34.57
N GLY A 270 23.12 14.16 -35.86
CA GLY A 270 24.15 15.05 -36.39
C GLY A 270 24.88 14.52 -37.61
N GLN A 271 24.31 14.75 -38.79
CA GLN A 271 25.06 15.13 -39.97
C GLN A 271 24.12 15.89 -40.91
N LEU A 272 24.19 17.22 -40.83
CA LEU A 272 23.85 18.08 -41.95
C LEU A 272 24.99 17.95 -42.95
N THR A 273 24.68 17.39 -44.12
CA THR A 273 25.36 17.69 -45.39
C THR A 273 24.30 17.93 -46.43
#